data_AF-A0A1Z4EBK2-F1
#
_entry.id   AF-A0A1Z4EBK2-F1
#
_cell.length_a   1.000
_cell.length_b   1.000
_cell.length_c   1.000
_cell.angle_alpha   90.00
_cell.angle_beta   90.00
_cell.angle_gamma   90.00
#
_symmetry.space_group_name_H-M   'P 1'
#
loop_
_entity.id
_entity.type
_entity.pdbx_description
1 polymer ?
#
loop_
_entity_poly.entity_id
_entity_poly.type
_entity_poly.pdbx_seq_one_letter_code
_entity_poly.pdbx_strand_id
1 'polypeptide(L)'
;MPFLFTNGAGATVPVRWSAVPQAGETAAPPSLGKDYLFDALIDTVAQRPVHWRLVVTIGEPGDPTDDATTPWPGSRRSIEAGTITITAVQTEEAGNARDVNFDPTVLPDGITVSDDPLLAARSAVYARSFTRRAEEPKSPSEVDVRAMRS
;
A
#
# COMPACT_ATOMS: atom_id res chain seq x y z
N MET A 1 -5.36 10.33 -1.57
CA MET A 1 -4.35 11.28 -2.08
C MET A 1 -4.25 11.07 -3.59
N PRO A 2 -4.43 12.13 -4.37
CA PRO A 2 -4.17 12.10 -5.80
C PRO A 2 -2.67 12.14 -6.10
N PHE A 3 -2.30 11.64 -7.28
CA PHE A 3 -0.97 11.69 -7.89
C PHE A 3 -1.12 12.17 -9.32
N LEU A 4 -0.02 12.49 -10.01
CA LEU A 4 -0.02 12.86 -11.41
C LEU A 4 0.67 11.78 -12.24
N PHE A 5 0.00 11.30 -13.29
CA PHE A 5 0.57 10.33 -14.23
C PHE A 5 0.85 11.02 -15.56
N THR A 6 2.04 10.83 -16.11
CA THR A 6 2.49 11.39 -17.38
C THR A 6 2.81 10.29 -18.39
N ASN A 7 2.21 10.34 -19.57
CA ASN A 7 2.46 9.35 -20.62
C ASN A 7 3.70 9.70 -21.47
N GLY A 8 4.08 8.80 -22.39
CA GLY A 8 5.26 8.99 -23.26
C GLY A 8 5.15 10.16 -24.25
N ALA A 9 3.97 10.77 -24.41
CA ALA A 9 3.77 11.99 -25.20
C ALA A 9 3.82 13.27 -24.34
N GLY A 10 4.07 13.15 -23.03
CA GLY A 10 4.14 14.27 -22.09
C GLY A 10 2.78 14.76 -21.58
N ALA A 11 1.69 14.04 -21.84
CA ALA A 11 0.38 14.41 -21.32
C ALA A 11 0.22 13.93 -19.88
N THR A 12 -0.16 14.84 -18.99
CA THR A 12 -0.31 14.60 -17.55
C THR A 12 -1.76 14.64 -17.12
N VAL A 13 -2.19 13.69 -16.29
CA VAL A 13 -3.52 13.67 -15.68
C VAL A 13 -3.45 13.34 -14.19
N PRO A 14 -4.34 13.91 -13.36
CA PRO A 14 -4.46 13.50 -11.98
C PRO A 14 -5.10 12.11 -11.88
N VAL A 15 -4.62 11.31 -10.93
CA VAL A 15 -5.15 9.98 -10.67
C VAL A 15 -5.25 9.71 -9.17
N ARG A 16 -6.19 8.83 -8.80
CA ARG A 16 -6.17 8.11 -7.52
C ARG A 16 -6.02 6.63 -7.83
N TRP A 17 -5.39 5.87 -6.94
CA TRP A 17 -5.24 4.43 -7.14
C TRP A 17 -5.69 3.65 -5.91
N SER A 18 -6.09 2.40 -6.12
CA SER A 18 -6.50 1.48 -5.05
C SER A 18 -6.07 0.06 -5.38
N ALA A 19 -5.80 -0.73 -4.34
CA ALA A 19 -5.63 -2.17 -4.44
C ALA A 19 -6.93 -2.84 -3.96
N VAL A 20 -7.70 -3.38 -4.90
CA VAL A 20 -9.00 -4.00 -4.62
C VAL A 20 -8.83 -5.51 -4.46
N PRO A 21 -9.16 -6.11 -3.30
CA PRO A 21 -9.01 -7.56 -3.11
C PRO A 21 -9.86 -8.32 -4.12
N GLN A 22 -9.30 -9.39 -4.69
CA GLN A 22 -10.05 -10.30 -5.58
C GLN A 22 -10.76 -11.41 -4.80
N ALA A 23 -10.30 -11.72 -3.60
CA ALA A 23 -11.04 -12.54 -2.65
C ALA A 23 -12.18 -11.69 -2.05
N GLY A 24 -13.35 -12.28 -1.83
CA GLY A 24 -14.45 -11.62 -1.14
C GLY A 24 -14.10 -11.33 0.32
N GLU A 25 -14.69 -10.26 0.88
CA GLU A 25 -14.58 -9.98 2.32
C GLU A 25 -15.20 -11.12 3.11
N THR A 26 -14.42 -11.72 4.01
CA THR A 26 -14.91 -12.74 4.95
C THR A 26 -15.03 -12.10 6.32
N ALA A 27 -16.21 -12.22 6.94
CA ALA A 27 -16.42 -11.67 8.28
C ALA A 27 -15.45 -12.30 9.28
N ALA A 28 -14.86 -11.48 10.15
CA ALA A 28 -14.01 -11.96 11.22
C ALA A 28 -14.85 -12.76 12.25
N PRO A 29 -14.36 -13.92 12.72
CA PRO A 29 -14.96 -14.62 13.86
C PRO A 29 -15.05 -13.74 15.12
N PRO A 30 -16.02 -13.99 16.02
CA PRO A 30 -16.30 -13.11 17.17
C PRO A 30 -15.23 -13.12 18.29
N SER A 31 -14.27 -14.04 18.26
CA SER A 31 -13.13 -14.06 19.18
C SER A 31 -11.89 -14.51 18.42
N LEU A 32 -10.89 -13.65 18.39
CA LEU A 32 -9.65 -13.84 17.65
C LEU A 32 -8.47 -13.54 18.56
N GLY A 33 -7.40 -14.33 18.43
CA GLY A 33 -6.12 -14.03 19.08
C GLY A 33 -5.55 -12.70 18.59
N LYS A 34 -4.62 -12.12 19.35
CA LYS A 34 -3.95 -10.84 19.06
C LYS A 34 -3.42 -10.76 17.62
N ASP A 35 -2.89 -11.88 17.10
CA ASP A 35 -2.17 -11.94 15.83
C ASP A 35 -2.97 -12.62 14.70
N TYR A 36 -4.27 -12.89 14.89
CA TYR A 36 -5.08 -13.67 13.94
C TYR A 36 -5.05 -13.17 12.49
N LEU A 37 -4.98 -11.86 12.25
CA LEU A 37 -4.89 -11.33 10.88
C LEU A 37 -3.56 -11.72 10.20
N PHE A 38 -2.47 -11.80 10.97
CA PHE A 38 -1.19 -12.32 10.47
C PHE A 38 -1.31 -13.81 10.22
N ASP A 39 -1.83 -14.56 11.19
CA ASP A 39 -1.97 -16.01 11.10
C ASP A 39 -2.79 -16.41 9.86
N ALA A 40 -3.97 -15.79 9.70
CA ALA A 40 -4.86 -16.06 8.59
C ALA A 40 -4.23 -15.73 7.23
N LEU A 41 -3.44 -14.64 7.14
CA LEU A 41 -2.73 -14.29 5.91
C LEU A 41 -1.60 -15.29 5.62
N ILE A 42 -0.81 -15.67 6.62
CA ILE A 42 0.29 -16.63 6.49
C ILE A 42 -0.25 -17.99 6.01
N ASP A 43 -1.30 -18.49 6.64
CA ASP A 43 -1.96 -19.76 6.28
C ASP A 43 -2.53 -19.71 4.87
N THR A 44 -3.17 -18.61 4.50
CA THR A 44 -3.76 -18.45 3.17
C THR A 44 -2.66 -18.44 2.10
N VAL A 45 -1.59 -17.66 2.30
CA VAL A 45 -0.49 -17.54 1.33
C VAL A 45 0.31 -18.84 1.22
N ALA A 46 0.43 -19.61 2.29
CA ALA A 46 1.09 -20.92 2.26
C ALA A 46 0.33 -21.93 1.37
N GLN A 47 -0.99 -21.81 1.26
CA GLN A 47 -1.83 -22.68 0.45
C GLN A 47 -1.97 -22.19 -0.99
N ARG A 48 -2.03 -20.87 -1.19
CA ARG A 48 -2.25 -20.26 -2.51
C ARG A 48 -1.82 -18.79 -2.56
N PRO A 49 -1.43 -18.28 -3.74
CA PRO A 49 -1.29 -16.84 -3.92
C PRO A 49 -2.59 -16.09 -3.61
N VAL A 50 -2.46 -14.87 -3.10
CA VAL A 50 -3.56 -13.92 -2.92
C VAL A 50 -3.37 -12.73 -3.85
N HIS A 51 -4.48 -12.18 -4.33
CA HIS A 51 -4.46 -11.22 -5.43
C HIS A 51 -5.31 -9.97 -5.15
N TRP A 52 -4.80 -8.82 -5.60
CA TRP A 52 -5.51 -7.55 -5.66
C TRP A 52 -5.43 -6.97 -7.07
N ARG A 53 -6.50 -6.32 -7.51
CA ARG A 53 -6.50 -5.51 -8.73
C ARG A 53 -5.97 -4.12 -8.38
N LEU A 54 -4.94 -3.67 -9.08
CA LEU A 54 -4.49 -2.28 -9.04
C LEU A 54 -5.41 -1.46 -9.94
N VAL A 55 -6.30 -0.68 -9.34
CA VAL A 55 -7.25 0.16 -10.05
C VAL A 55 -6.77 1.60 -10.01
N VAL A 56 -6.76 2.27 -11.15
CA VAL A 56 -6.43 3.69 -11.30
C VAL A 56 -7.69 4.43 -11.74
N THR A 57 -8.15 5.35 -10.91
CA THR A 57 -9.25 6.28 -11.20
C THR A 57 -8.67 7.57 -11.77
N ILE A 58 -9.13 7.96 -12.95
CA ILE A 58 -8.64 9.12 -13.69
C ILE A 58 -9.50 10.34 -13.30
N GLY A 59 -8.83 11.40 -12.85
CA GLY A 59 -9.47 12.67 -12.55
C GLY A 59 -9.74 13.49 -13.80
N GLU A 60 -10.67 14.42 -13.69
CA GLU A 60 -11.03 15.37 -14.75
C GLU A 60 -10.78 16.81 -14.28
N PRO A 61 -10.79 17.80 -15.20
CA PRO A 61 -10.70 19.21 -14.80
C PRO A 61 -11.74 19.58 -13.74
N GLY A 62 -11.29 20.23 -12.67
CA GLY A 62 -12.12 20.63 -11.53
C GLY A 62 -12.12 19.63 -10.37
N ASP A 63 -11.53 18.44 -10.53
CA ASP A 63 -11.27 17.57 -9.39
C ASP A 63 -10.17 18.15 -8.48
N PRO A 64 -10.35 18.12 -7.15
CA PRO A 64 -9.33 18.58 -6.22
C PRO A 64 -8.12 17.65 -6.25
N THR A 65 -6.94 18.24 -6.44
CA THR A 65 -5.63 17.58 -6.40
C THR A 65 -4.84 17.91 -5.13
N ASP A 66 -5.31 18.89 -4.37
CA ASP A 66 -4.70 19.43 -3.16
C ASP A 66 -5.37 18.94 -1.86
N ASP A 67 -6.55 18.31 -1.96
CA ASP A 67 -7.30 17.80 -0.80
C ASP A 67 -7.72 16.34 -0.99
N ALA A 68 -7.02 15.42 -0.31
CA ALA A 68 -7.38 14.01 -0.28
C ALA A 68 -8.70 13.70 0.44
N THR A 69 -9.22 14.60 1.28
CA THR A 69 -10.44 14.35 2.06
C THR A 69 -11.70 14.52 1.23
N THR A 70 -11.64 15.33 0.17
CA THR A 70 -12.73 15.49 -0.77
C THR A 70 -12.77 14.32 -1.75
N PRO A 71 -13.86 13.53 -1.81
CA PRO A 71 -14.01 12.46 -2.78
C PRO A 71 -14.27 13.01 -4.18
N TRP A 72 -13.70 12.36 -5.20
CA TRP A 72 -14.12 12.61 -6.58
C TRP A 72 -15.46 11.94 -6.87
N PRO A 73 -16.23 12.40 -7.88
CA PRO A 73 -17.46 11.74 -8.30
C PRO A 73 -17.27 10.23 -8.58
N GLY A 74 -18.24 9.40 -8.17
CA GLY A 74 -18.18 7.95 -8.38
C GLY A 74 -18.22 7.53 -9.86
N SER A 75 -18.61 8.43 -10.76
CA SER A 75 -18.66 8.21 -12.21
C SER A 75 -17.30 8.32 -12.91
N ARG A 76 -16.22 8.63 -12.18
CA ARG A 76 -14.89 8.79 -12.76
C ARG A 76 -14.43 7.50 -13.44
N ARG A 77 -13.89 7.66 -14.64
CA ARG A 77 -13.31 6.55 -15.39
C ARG A 77 -12.24 5.87 -14.55
N SER A 78 -12.36 4.55 -14.41
CA SER A 78 -11.36 3.72 -13.75
C SER A 78 -10.81 2.69 -14.73
N ILE A 79 -9.52 2.39 -14.59
CA ILE A 79 -8.82 1.38 -15.37
C ILE A 79 -8.17 0.37 -14.42
N GLU A 80 -8.16 -0.89 -14.81
CA GLU A 80 -7.37 -1.91 -14.15
C GLU A 80 -5.95 -1.85 -14.73
N ALA A 81 -5.00 -1.37 -13.94
CA ALA A 81 -3.62 -1.18 -14.35
C ALA A 81 -2.76 -2.46 -14.18
N GLY A 82 -3.25 -3.43 -13.41
CA GLY A 82 -2.59 -4.72 -13.24
C GLY A 82 -3.07 -5.49 -12.02
N THR A 83 -2.35 -6.57 -11.70
CA THR A 83 -2.63 -7.43 -10.55
C THR A 83 -1.43 -7.46 -9.61
N ILE A 84 -1.67 -7.17 -8.34
CA ILE A 84 -0.72 -7.40 -7.25
C ILE A 84 -0.92 -8.83 -6.78
N THR A 85 0.13 -9.64 -6.82
CA THR A 85 0.10 -11.04 -6.37
C THR A 85 1.08 -11.22 -5.23
N ILE A 86 0.59 -11.66 -4.06
CA ILE A 86 1.43 -12.05 -2.93
C ILE A 86 1.53 -13.56 -2.93
N THR A 87 2.75 -14.07 -3.10
CA THR A 87 3.07 -15.51 -3.16
C THR A 87 3.83 -16.00 -1.94
N ALA A 88 4.34 -15.10 -1.11
CA ALA A 88 5.10 -15.43 0.09
C ALA A 88 4.96 -14.35 1.16
N VAL A 89 5.05 -14.77 2.42
CA VAL A 89 5.18 -13.91 3.60
C VAL A 89 6.50 -14.29 4.29
N GLN A 90 7.16 -13.31 4.89
CA GLN A 90 8.41 -13.51 5.62
C GLN A 90 8.30 -12.88 7.02
N THR A 91 8.91 -13.53 8.00
CA THR A 91 9.13 -12.95 9.34
C THR A 91 9.89 -11.64 9.19
N GLU A 92 9.49 -10.60 9.92
CA GLU A 92 10.22 -9.33 9.92
C GLU A 92 11.63 -9.56 10.49
N GLU A 93 12.66 -9.36 9.67
CA GLU A 93 14.07 -9.63 9.98
C GLU A 93 14.95 -8.56 9.32
N ALA A 94 16.23 -8.49 9.70
CA ALA A 94 17.16 -7.57 9.04
C ALA A 94 17.23 -7.88 7.53
N GLY A 95 17.23 -6.83 6.70
CA GLY A 95 17.31 -6.92 5.24
C GLY A 95 15.96 -7.06 4.52
N ASN A 96 14.82 -7.04 5.22
CA ASN A 96 13.49 -7.00 4.58
C ASN A 96 12.69 -5.73 4.96
N ALA A 97 11.36 -5.83 5.10
CA ALA A 97 10.47 -4.72 5.46
C ALA A 97 10.96 -3.88 6.66
N ARG A 98 11.73 -4.49 7.58
CA ARG A 98 12.38 -3.80 8.70
C ARG A 98 13.22 -2.60 8.26
N ASP A 99 14.03 -2.79 7.23
CA ASP A 99 15.04 -1.83 6.78
C ASP A 99 14.60 -1.04 5.53
N VAL A 100 13.33 -1.21 5.11
CA VAL A 100 12.74 -0.50 3.98
C VAL A 100 11.95 0.71 4.47
N ASN A 101 12.26 1.89 3.90
CA ASN A 101 11.42 3.07 4.04
C ASN A 101 10.41 3.12 2.89
N PHE A 102 9.13 2.91 3.20
CA PHE A 102 8.03 3.02 2.24
C PHE A 102 7.61 4.49 2.05
N ASP A 103 8.50 5.30 1.46
CA ASP A 103 8.26 6.72 1.22
C ASP A 103 7.25 6.93 0.08
N PRO A 104 6.10 7.61 0.32
CA PRO A 104 5.09 7.84 -0.71
C PRO A 104 5.51 8.80 -1.83
N THR A 105 6.68 9.44 -1.73
CA THR A 105 7.22 10.40 -2.71
C THR A 105 8.34 9.82 -3.56
N VAL A 106 8.84 8.62 -3.24
CA VAL A 106 9.75 7.86 -4.11
C VAL A 106 8.91 7.16 -5.17
N LEU A 107 8.84 7.78 -6.35
CA LEU A 107 7.93 7.40 -7.43
C LEU A 107 8.73 7.00 -8.69
N PRO A 108 8.26 6.02 -9.47
CA PRO A 108 8.89 5.65 -10.73
C PRO A 108 8.65 6.73 -11.80
N ASP A 109 9.42 6.67 -12.88
CA ASP A 109 9.24 7.55 -14.03
C ASP A 109 7.79 7.54 -14.53
N GLY A 110 7.30 8.73 -14.84
CA GLY A 110 5.91 8.94 -15.27
C GLY A 110 4.90 9.11 -14.13
N ILE A 111 5.32 9.05 -12.85
CA ILE A 111 4.47 9.34 -11.70
C ILE A 111 5.09 10.45 -10.83
N THR A 112 4.32 11.48 -10.52
CA THR A 112 4.75 12.55 -9.59
C THR A 112 3.69 12.82 -8.52
N VAL A 113 4.10 13.47 -7.44
CA VAL A 113 3.19 13.98 -6.41
C VAL A 113 2.25 15.03 -6.99
N SER A 114 1.05 15.15 -6.42
CA SER A 114 0.18 16.31 -6.64
C SER A 114 0.57 17.47 -5.71
N ASP A 115 -0.21 18.53 -5.74
CA ASP A 115 -0.16 19.67 -4.82
C ASP A 115 -0.81 19.40 -3.44
N ASP A 116 -1.10 18.14 -3.11
CA ASP A 116 -1.65 17.73 -1.81
C ASP A 116 -0.57 17.86 -0.70
N PRO A 117 -0.76 18.75 0.30
CA PRO A 117 0.22 18.96 1.35
C PRO A 117 0.41 17.73 2.26
N LEU A 118 -0.56 16.80 2.29
CA LEU A 118 -0.44 15.56 3.04
C LEU A 118 0.65 14.65 2.48
N LEU A 119 0.96 14.70 1.17
CA LEU A 119 2.03 13.88 0.60
C LEU A 119 3.40 14.26 1.18
N ALA A 120 3.69 15.56 1.21
CA ALA A 120 4.93 16.08 1.79
C ALA A 120 5.00 15.83 3.30
N ALA A 121 3.91 16.06 4.03
CA ALA A 121 3.83 15.78 5.46
C ALA A 121 4.07 14.29 5.76
N ARG A 122 3.49 13.39 4.97
CA ARG A 122 3.68 11.94 5.14
C ARG A 122 5.12 11.52 4.90
N SER A 123 5.77 11.95 3.83
CA SER A 123 7.19 11.61 3.59
C SER A 123 8.06 12.01 4.80
N ALA A 124 7.88 13.22 5.35
CA ALA A 124 8.62 13.66 6.54
C ALA A 124 8.35 12.77 7.78
N VAL A 125 7.12 12.30 7.97
CA VAL A 125 6.75 11.38 9.05
C VAL A 125 7.36 9.99 8.86
N TYR A 126 7.31 9.43 7.63
CA TYR A 126 7.91 8.13 7.33
C TYR A 126 9.43 8.17 7.53
N ALA A 127 10.11 9.23 7.08
CA ALA A 127 11.54 9.43 7.30
C ALA A 127 11.90 9.46 8.80
N ARG A 128 11.18 10.27 9.60
CA ARG A 128 11.41 10.31 11.06
C ARG A 128 11.11 8.99 11.75
N SER A 129 10.03 8.30 11.35
CA SER A 129 9.67 6.98 11.88
C SER A 129 10.76 5.95 11.55
N PHE A 130 11.31 5.97 10.35
CA PHE A 130 12.42 5.10 9.96
C PHE A 130 13.67 5.37 10.80
N THR A 131 14.09 6.65 10.93
CA THR A 131 15.25 7.02 11.77
C THR A 131 15.09 6.51 13.20
N ARG A 132 13.91 6.72 13.81
CA ARG A 132 13.65 6.25 15.17
C ARG A 132 13.69 4.72 15.29
N ARG A 133 13.07 3.99 14.35
CA ARG A 133 13.12 2.52 14.31
C ARG A 133 14.54 1.99 14.13
N ALA A 134 15.39 2.70 13.39
CA ALA A 134 16.79 2.34 13.21
C ALA A 134 17.61 2.50 14.49
N GLU A 135 17.22 3.43 15.38
CA GLU A 135 17.87 3.71 16.67
C GLU A 135 17.34 2.85 17.84
N GLU A 136 16.14 2.26 17.71
CA GLU A 136 15.52 1.44 18.75
C GLU A 136 16.22 0.07 18.95
N PRO A 137 16.31 -0.43 20.21
CA PRO A 137 16.83 -1.77 20.49
C PRO A 137 16.04 -2.84 19.75
N LYS A 138 16.76 -3.72 19.06
CA LYS A 138 16.17 -4.71 18.16
C LYS A 138 15.72 -5.95 18.93
N SER A 139 14.42 -6.22 18.98
CA SER A 139 13.84 -7.48 19.49
C SER A 139 13.44 -8.42 18.33
N PRO A 140 13.33 -9.73 18.57
CA PRO A 140 12.74 -10.67 17.62
C PRO A 140 11.30 -10.29 17.27
N SER A 141 10.85 -10.64 16.06
CA SER A 141 9.45 -10.46 15.67
C SER A 141 8.54 -11.33 16.53
N GLU A 142 7.38 -10.80 16.92
CA GLU A 142 6.34 -11.59 17.60
C GLU A 142 5.63 -12.56 16.63
N VAL A 143 5.65 -12.26 15.32
CA VAL A 143 5.04 -13.10 14.27
C VAL A 143 6.14 -13.88 13.57
N ASP A 144 6.22 -15.19 13.82
CA ASP A 144 7.19 -16.07 13.16
C ASP A 144 6.53 -17.00 12.13
N VAL A 145 6.71 -16.66 10.85
CA VAL A 145 6.23 -17.43 9.71
C VAL A 145 6.83 -18.83 9.66
N ARG A 146 8.05 -19.03 10.18
CA ARG A 146 8.71 -20.35 10.17
C ARG A 146 8.07 -21.29 11.18
N ALA A 147 7.73 -20.79 12.37
CA ALA A 147 7.08 -21.55 13.43
C ALA A 147 5.63 -21.98 13.08
N MET A 148 4.94 -21.23 12.22
CA MET A 148 3.61 -21.59 11.75
C MET A 148 3.59 -22.67 10.65
N ARG A 149 4.74 -22.93 10.02
CA ARG A 149 4.87 -23.89 8.91
C ARG A 149 5.36 -25.27 9.34
N SER A 150 5.70 -25.46 10.63
CA SER A 150 6.14 -26.73 11.22
C SER A 150 4.97 -27.50 11.82
#